data_AF-A0AAD5YHM3-F1
#
_entry.id   AF-A0AAD5YHM3-F1
#
_cell.length_a   1.000
_cell.length_b   1.000
_cell.length_c   1.000
_cell.angle_alpha   90.00
_cell.angle_beta   90.00
_cell.angle_gamma   90.00
#
_symmetry.space_group_name_H-M   'P 1'
#
loop_
_entity.id
_entity.type
_entity.pdbx_description
1 polymer ?
#
loop_
_entity_poly.entity_id
_entity_poly.type
_entity_poly.pdbx_seq_one_letter_code
_entity_poly.pdbx_strand_id
1 'polypeptide(L)'
;MLRFTYTALDLYDVCPPSPMPSDMNSTQSSDLSSLRDALSQNPPNRKNLHLQRVRKAARWMPCYISPFIDFDNAFNVGMYSEGRLKTDENGEEYPDPETTLEPEHCQDLIQTYHKIFRKLPYLKDYVTLFENDPVGLKKLTEFMKHHANAVRNSDTNNLRYSVYAYAGRNGTLTDFGGKNASKSIRGFFHRDSGRLNCPMGDVSEFDEDWERYRDLVEKEKKIIDEDNWPCNVYEEGLYDPDNLEAGLMRGDFVMNVIRHIYTGGRTAGLSTDGPSKGKGGKGKIHSQEEVTPEMIAYGVVHARFSLSSQNSWPMNGKDGSFDYVQYYRNVLELFDDPSDPWCTDLLSWYTKNTCSQTRLFTKIKAFIHCKTTP
;
A
#
# COMPACT_ATOMS: atom_id res chain seq x y z
N MET A 1 -28.35 -2.11 -1.35
CA MET A 1 -28.73 -2.83 -2.59
C MET A 1 -28.69 -1.85 -3.75
N LEU A 2 -27.52 -1.72 -4.39
CA LEU A 2 -27.31 -1.24 -5.76
C LEU A 2 -25.95 -1.83 -6.16
N ARG A 3 -25.98 -2.98 -6.84
CA ARG A 3 -24.81 -3.58 -7.49
C ARG A 3 -24.63 -2.82 -8.81
N PHE A 4 -23.53 -2.12 -8.98
CA PHE A 4 -23.11 -1.61 -10.28
C PHE A 4 -21.82 -2.29 -10.71
N THR A 5 -21.87 -2.79 -11.94
CA THR A 5 -20.79 -3.44 -12.67
C THR A 5 -19.65 -2.45 -12.90
N TYR A 6 -18.48 -2.73 -12.32
CA TYR A 6 -17.26 -1.93 -12.48
C TYR A 6 -16.79 -1.96 -13.93
N THR A 7 -16.98 -0.83 -14.63
CA THR A 7 -16.35 -0.52 -15.92
C THR A 7 -15.90 0.93 -15.89
N ALA A 8 -14.71 1.18 -15.30
CA ALA A 8 -13.85 2.34 -15.58
C ALA A 8 -12.63 2.36 -14.63
N LEU A 9 -11.59 1.58 -14.93
CA LEU A 9 -10.24 1.80 -14.35
C LEU A 9 -9.22 2.17 -15.45
N ASP A 10 -9.71 2.70 -16.57
CA ASP A 10 -8.96 2.89 -17.82
C ASP A 10 -8.26 4.26 -17.96
N LEU A 11 -8.23 5.13 -16.93
CA LEU A 11 -7.72 6.51 -17.13
C LEU A 11 -6.57 6.95 -16.21
N TYR A 12 -5.95 6.05 -15.44
CA TYR A 12 -4.69 6.37 -14.77
C TYR A 12 -3.49 6.01 -15.65
N ASP A 13 -3.22 6.85 -16.65
CA ASP A 13 -1.96 6.90 -17.36
C ASP A 13 -0.92 7.59 -16.45
N VAL A 14 -0.57 6.91 -15.34
CA VAL A 14 0.47 7.37 -14.42
C VAL A 14 1.80 7.22 -15.14
N CYS A 15 2.51 8.33 -15.30
CA CYS A 15 3.83 8.39 -15.90
C CYS A 15 4.68 7.24 -15.34
N PRO A 16 5.09 6.25 -16.16
CA PRO A 16 5.90 5.15 -15.68
C PRO A 16 7.19 5.74 -15.09
N PRO A 17 7.79 5.10 -14.06
CA PRO A 17 9.13 5.50 -13.62
C PRO A 17 10.01 5.59 -14.87
N SER A 18 10.74 6.71 -15.04
CA SER A 18 11.49 6.99 -16.27
C SER A 18 12.12 5.71 -16.82
N PRO A 19 11.93 5.41 -18.11
CA PRO A 19 12.43 4.16 -18.67
C PRO A 19 13.93 4.07 -18.38
N MET A 20 14.29 3.06 -17.58
CA MET A 20 15.67 2.59 -17.58
C MET A 20 15.96 2.13 -19.02
N PRO A 21 17.12 2.49 -19.60
CA PRO A 21 17.34 2.45 -21.04
C PRO A 21 16.84 1.16 -21.69
N SER A 22 15.91 1.34 -22.63
CA SER A 22 15.25 0.29 -23.40
C SER A 22 16.09 -0.05 -24.62
N ASP A 23 17.18 -0.80 -24.43
CA ASP A 23 17.92 -1.40 -25.54
C ASP A 23 18.05 -2.90 -25.29
N MET A 24 17.07 -3.69 -25.77
CA MET A 24 17.09 -5.15 -25.70
C MET A 24 17.55 -5.73 -27.04
N ASN A 25 18.81 -6.17 -27.10
CA ASN A 25 19.37 -6.97 -28.19
C ASN A 25 19.37 -8.47 -27.83
N SER A 26 19.43 -9.33 -28.86
CA SER A 26 19.36 -10.81 -28.81
C SER A 26 20.35 -11.51 -27.86
N THR A 27 21.36 -10.80 -27.34
CA THR A 27 22.31 -11.28 -26.33
C THR A 27 21.73 -11.36 -24.90
N GLN A 28 20.57 -10.73 -24.62
CA GLN A 28 19.95 -10.70 -23.28
C GLN A 28 19.08 -11.93 -22.93
N SER A 29 18.66 -12.72 -23.92
CA SER A 29 17.88 -13.95 -23.67
C SER A 29 18.68 -15.01 -22.88
N SER A 30 20.01 -15.09 -23.06
CA SER A 30 20.89 -15.95 -22.26
C SER A 30 21.24 -15.37 -20.89
N ASP A 31 20.98 -14.07 -20.66
CA ASP A 31 21.22 -13.38 -19.39
C ASP A 31 20.02 -13.57 -18.44
N LEU A 32 18.80 -13.50 -18.97
CA LEU A 32 17.55 -13.69 -18.24
C LEU A 32 17.43 -15.09 -17.60
N SER A 33 17.94 -16.14 -18.26
CA SER A 33 17.92 -17.51 -17.72
C SER A 33 18.71 -17.67 -16.42
N SER A 34 19.69 -16.79 -16.16
CA SER A 34 20.44 -16.78 -14.90
C SER A 34 19.57 -16.52 -13.67
N LEU A 35 18.34 -15.98 -13.87
CA LEU A 35 17.36 -15.82 -12.81
C LEU A 35 16.92 -17.18 -12.22
N ARG A 36 16.68 -18.19 -13.06
CA ARG A 36 16.27 -19.54 -12.61
C ARG A 36 17.34 -20.17 -11.72
N ASP A 37 18.60 -20.06 -12.13
CA ASP A 37 19.74 -20.56 -11.38
C ASP A 37 19.92 -19.79 -10.07
N ALA A 38 19.75 -18.46 -10.10
CA ALA A 38 19.86 -17.62 -8.91
C ALA A 38 18.76 -17.92 -7.88
N LEU A 39 17.53 -18.19 -8.32
CA LEU A 39 16.39 -18.58 -7.47
C LEU A 39 16.55 -19.98 -6.89
N SER A 40 17.16 -20.91 -7.64
CA SER A 40 17.30 -22.31 -7.21
C SER A 40 18.40 -22.55 -6.18
N GLN A 41 19.30 -21.58 -5.95
CA GLN A 41 20.31 -21.65 -4.90
C GLN A 41 19.71 -21.50 -3.51
N ASN A 42 20.33 -22.13 -2.50
CA ASN A 42 19.93 -21.99 -1.10
C ASN A 42 21.11 -21.49 -0.23
N PRO A 43 21.13 -20.21 0.19
CA PRO A 43 20.13 -19.17 -0.11
C PRO A 43 20.22 -18.65 -1.56
N PRO A 44 19.15 -18.01 -2.09
CA PRO A 44 19.17 -17.45 -3.45
C PRO A 44 20.32 -16.48 -3.68
N ASN A 45 20.89 -16.45 -4.90
CA ASN A 45 22.05 -15.62 -5.21
C ASN A 45 21.69 -14.13 -5.28
N ARG A 46 21.77 -13.45 -4.13
CA ARG A 46 21.45 -12.02 -3.99
C ARG A 46 22.31 -11.08 -4.84
N LYS A 47 23.44 -11.55 -5.40
CA LYS A 47 24.30 -10.76 -6.29
C LYS A 47 23.82 -10.77 -7.74
N ASN A 48 22.94 -11.70 -8.12
CA ASN A 48 22.37 -11.76 -9.46
C ASN A 48 21.53 -10.50 -9.76
N LEU A 49 21.78 -9.88 -10.91
CA LEU A 49 21.16 -8.63 -11.32
C LEU A 49 19.63 -8.75 -11.49
N HIS A 50 19.16 -9.81 -12.14
CA HIS A 50 17.74 -10.05 -12.39
C HIS A 50 16.99 -10.33 -11.10
N LEU A 51 17.57 -11.14 -10.21
CA LEU A 51 16.99 -11.39 -8.89
C LEU A 51 16.91 -10.09 -8.06
N GLN A 52 17.90 -9.20 -8.16
CA GLN A 52 17.84 -7.88 -7.52
C GLN A 52 16.72 -6.99 -8.10
N ARG A 53 16.46 -7.06 -9.41
CA ARG A 53 15.37 -6.33 -10.07
C ARG A 53 14.01 -6.84 -9.60
N VAL A 54 13.79 -8.16 -9.61
CA VAL A 54 12.58 -8.80 -9.06
C VAL A 54 12.40 -8.43 -7.58
N ARG A 55 13.48 -8.49 -6.78
CA ARG A 55 13.45 -8.09 -5.37
C ARG A 55 13.03 -6.63 -5.20
N LYS A 56 13.58 -5.72 -6.00
CA LYS A 56 13.23 -4.28 -5.94
C LYS A 56 11.77 -4.07 -6.29
N ALA A 57 11.27 -4.78 -7.30
CA ALA A 57 9.87 -4.75 -7.72
C ALA A 57 8.94 -5.23 -6.61
N ALA A 58 9.17 -6.45 -6.10
CA ALA A 58 8.35 -7.07 -5.05
C ALA A 58 8.27 -6.23 -3.78
N ARG A 59 9.38 -5.56 -3.41
CA ARG A 59 9.42 -4.62 -2.28
C ARG A 59 8.54 -3.38 -2.46
N TRP A 60 8.24 -3.00 -3.70
CA TRP A 60 7.46 -1.80 -4.01
C TRP A 60 5.97 -2.08 -4.18
N MET A 61 5.63 -3.29 -4.61
CA MET A 61 4.25 -3.69 -4.90
C MET A 61 3.23 -3.46 -3.77
N PRO A 62 3.56 -3.67 -2.47
CA PRO A 62 2.62 -3.38 -1.38
C PRO A 62 2.08 -1.95 -1.40
N CYS A 63 2.94 -0.98 -1.74
CA CYS A 63 2.60 0.44 -1.72
C CYS A 63 2.01 0.96 -3.04
N TYR A 64 2.21 0.24 -4.14
CA TYR A 64 1.96 0.74 -5.50
C TYR A 64 0.91 -0.06 -6.26
N ILE A 65 0.63 -1.28 -5.81
CA ILE A 65 -0.34 -2.20 -6.41
C ILE A 65 -1.37 -2.61 -5.36
N SER A 66 -0.95 -3.28 -4.29
CA SER A 66 -1.78 -3.66 -3.14
C SER A 66 -0.92 -4.34 -2.06
N PRO A 67 -1.19 -4.12 -0.76
CA PRO A 67 -0.54 -4.86 0.33
C PRO A 67 -1.01 -6.31 0.47
N PHE A 68 -2.05 -6.71 -0.26
CA PHE A 68 -2.72 -8.01 -0.17
C PHE A 68 -2.54 -8.89 -1.40
N ILE A 69 -1.54 -8.62 -2.24
CA ILE A 69 -1.29 -9.41 -3.46
C ILE A 69 -1.06 -10.88 -3.07
N ASP A 70 -1.95 -11.75 -3.54
CA ASP A 70 -1.70 -13.19 -3.59
C ASP A 70 -0.85 -13.51 -4.81
N PHE A 71 0.47 -13.40 -4.63
CA PHE A 71 1.44 -13.60 -5.70
C PHE A 71 1.26 -14.95 -6.41
N ASP A 72 0.94 -15.99 -5.65
CA ASP A 72 0.89 -17.33 -6.20
C ASP A 72 -0.33 -17.48 -7.11
N ASN A 73 -1.52 -17.20 -6.57
CA ASN A 73 -2.75 -17.28 -7.35
C ASN A 73 -2.80 -16.24 -8.48
N ALA A 74 -2.33 -15.01 -8.26
CA ALA A 74 -2.36 -13.97 -9.31
C ALA A 74 -1.51 -14.37 -10.52
N PHE A 75 -0.30 -14.91 -10.31
CA PHE A 75 0.55 -15.33 -11.42
C PHE A 75 0.06 -16.62 -12.08
N ASN A 76 -0.38 -17.62 -11.31
CA ASN A 76 -0.87 -18.87 -11.89
C ASN A 76 -2.16 -18.68 -12.69
N VAL A 77 -3.18 -18.02 -12.09
CA VAL A 77 -4.46 -17.74 -12.76
C VAL A 77 -4.26 -16.80 -13.96
N GLY A 78 -3.43 -15.76 -13.80
CA GLY A 78 -3.11 -14.84 -14.89
C GLY A 78 -2.44 -15.54 -16.08
N MET A 79 -1.42 -16.37 -15.83
CA MET A 79 -0.77 -17.14 -16.89
C MET A 79 -1.69 -18.19 -17.53
N TYR A 80 -2.56 -18.81 -16.74
CA TYR A 80 -3.59 -19.72 -17.26
C TYR A 80 -4.54 -18.98 -18.21
N SER A 81 -5.01 -17.80 -17.82
CA SER A 81 -5.91 -16.97 -18.65
C SER A 81 -5.27 -16.51 -19.97
N GLU A 82 -3.94 -16.36 -20.02
CA GLU A 82 -3.19 -16.09 -21.27
C GLU A 82 -2.90 -17.36 -22.10
N GLY A 83 -3.29 -18.56 -21.63
CA GLY A 83 -3.00 -19.86 -22.27
C GLY A 83 -1.54 -20.32 -22.12
N ARG A 84 -0.84 -19.81 -21.11
CA ARG A 84 0.62 -19.96 -20.94
C ARG A 84 1.01 -20.90 -19.80
N LEU A 85 0.06 -21.28 -18.94
CA LEU A 85 0.22 -22.28 -17.90
C LEU A 85 -0.68 -23.47 -18.21
N LYS A 86 -0.09 -24.66 -18.34
CA LYS A 86 -0.83 -25.90 -18.65
C LYS A 86 -0.85 -26.88 -17.50
N THR A 87 0.25 -26.93 -16.74
CA THR A 87 0.41 -27.87 -15.63
C THR A 87 0.72 -27.12 -14.35
N ASP A 88 0.35 -27.71 -13.22
CA ASP A 88 0.74 -27.23 -11.89
C ASP A 88 2.17 -27.66 -11.51
N GLU A 89 2.57 -27.35 -10.27
CA GLU A 89 3.88 -27.73 -9.70
C GLU A 89 4.10 -29.24 -9.54
N ASN A 90 3.04 -30.05 -9.56
CA ASN A 90 3.08 -31.50 -9.48
C ASN A 90 3.14 -32.16 -10.88
N GLY A 91 3.01 -31.36 -11.94
CA GLY A 91 2.95 -31.84 -13.32
C GLY A 91 1.55 -32.34 -13.72
N GLU A 92 0.54 -32.08 -12.90
CA GLU A 92 -0.87 -32.34 -13.23
C GLU A 92 -1.43 -31.19 -14.06
N GLU A 93 -2.53 -31.42 -14.79
CA GLU A 93 -3.23 -30.36 -15.52
C GLU A 93 -3.66 -29.25 -14.56
N TYR A 94 -3.32 -28.00 -14.87
CA TYR A 94 -3.69 -26.89 -14.00
C TYR A 94 -5.22 -26.74 -13.99
N PRO A 95 -5.87 -26.75 -12.81
CA PRO A 95 -7.32 -26.74 -12.73
C PRO A 95 -7.88 -25.43 -13.27
N ASP A 96 -8.99 -25.50 -14.00
CA ASP A 96 -9.67 -24.31 -14.52
C ASP A 96 -10.10 -23.38 -13.36
N PRO A 97 -9.54 -22.16 -13.24
CA PRO A 97 -9.88 -21.20 -12.20
C PRO A 97 -11.36 -20.86 -12.16
N GLU A 98 -12.07 -20.88 -13.30
CA GLU A 98 -13.51 -20.60 -13.35
C GLU A 98 -14.36 -21.67 -12.64
N THR A 99 -13.79 -22.87 -12.45
CA THR A 99 -14.47 -23.99 -11.78
C THR A 99 -14.04 -24.17 -10.32
N THR A 100 -12.91 -23.58 -9.93
CA THR A 100 -12.27 -23.80 -8.61
C THR A 100 -12.32 -22.58 -7.69
N LEU A 101 -12.55 -21.39 -8.24
CA LEU A 101 -12.61 -20.14 -7.50
C LEU A 101 -13.96 -19.46 -7.71
N GLU A 102 -14.35 -18.65 -6.73
CA GLU A 102 -15.49 -17.74 -6.91
C GLU A 102 -15.23 -16.79 -8.08
N PRO A 103 -16.21 -16.51 -8.97
CA PRO A 103 -16.00 -15.73 -10.19
C PRO A 103 -15.38 -14.35 -9.95
N GLU A 104 -15.83 -13.65 -8.91
CA GLU A 104 -15.30 -12.34 -8.52
C GLU A 104 -13.83 -12.44 -8.08
N HIS A 105 -13.48 -13.49 -7.33
CA HIS A 105 -12.10 -13.70 -6.89
C HIS A 105 -11.17 -14.05 -8.05
N CYS A 106 -11.62 -14.90 -8.99
CA CYS A 106 -10.89 -15.21 -10.22
C CYS A 106 -10.59 -13.93 -11.02
N GLN A 107 -11.61 -13.10 -11.22
CA GLN A 107 -11.49 -11.84 -11.94
C GLN A 107 -10.52 -10.86 -11.24
N ASP A 108 -10.57 -10.75 -9.91
CA ASP A 108 -9.65 -9.92 -9.13
C ASP A 108 -8.18 -10.36 -9.28
N LEU A 109 -7.92 -11.67 -9.35
CA LEU A 109 -6.57 -12.21 -9.57
C LEU A 109 -6.05 -11.87 -10.97
N ILE A 110 -6.87 -12.03 -12.00
CA ILE A 110 -6.54 -11.66 -13.39
C ILE A 110 -6.27 -10.15 -13.50
N GLN A 111 -7.11 -9.32 -12.88
CA GLN A 111 -6.90 -7.87 -12.84
C GLN A 111 -5.62 -7.50 -12.11
N THR A 112 -5.33 -8.15 -10.98
CA THR A 112 -4.08 -7.94 -10.24
C THR A 112 -2.85 -8.30 -11.08
N TYR A 113 -2.90 -9.43 -11.80
CA TYR A 113 -1.87 -9.85 -12.74
C TYR A 113 -1.62 -8.80 -13.84
N HIS A 114 -2.68 -8.33 -14.50
CA HIS A 114 -2.55 -7.28 -15.53
C HIS A 114 -2.08 -5.94 -14.94
N LYS A 115 -2.55 -5.57 -13.74
CA LYS A 115 -2.11 -4.36 -13.03
C LYS A 115 -0.61 -4.42 -12.70
N ILE A 116 -0.08 -5.58 -12.33
CA ILE A 116 1.36 -5.80 -12.12
C ILE A 116 2.15 -5.46 -13.38
N PHE A 117 1.78 -5.99 -14.54
CA PHE A 117 2.53 -5.72 -15.77
C PHE A 117 2.30 -4.34 -16.34
N ARG A 118 1.12 -3.75 -16.16
CA ARG A 118 0.90 -2.35 -16.52
C ARG A 118 1.85 -1.43 -15.76
N LYS A 119 1.98 -1.63 -14.45
CA LYS A 119 2.84 -0.82 -13.57
C LYS A 119 4.32 -1.18 -13.65
N LEU A 120 4.65 -2.43 -13.99
CA LEU A 120 6.01 -2.97 -14.00
C LEU A 120 6.22 -3.88 -15.23
N PRO A 121 6.24 -3.31 -16.45
CA PRO A 121 6.16 -4.08 -17.70
C PRO A 121 7.34 -5.04 -17.90
N TYR A 122 8.54 -4.66 -17.44
CA TYR A 122 9.73 -5.51 -17.50
C TYR A 122 9.61 -6.83 -16.70
N LEU A 123 8.63 -6.96 -15.81
CA LEU A 123 8.39 -8.22 -15.10
C LEU A 123 7.77 -9.28 -15.99
N LYS A 124 7.10 -8.89 -17.09
CA LYS A 124 6.49 -9.85 -18.02
C LYS A 124 7.55 -10.82 -18.52
N ASP A 125 8.69 -10.30 -18.97
CA ASP A 125 9.82 -11.11 -19.46
C ASP A 125 10.36 -12.10 -18.42
N TYR A 126 10.36 -11.74 -17.13
CA TYR A 126 10.80 -12.67 -16.07
C TYR A 126 9.78 -13.76 -15.80
N VAL A 127 8.49 -13.43 -15.77
CA VAL A 127 7.42 -14.40 -15.49
C VAL A 127 7.30 -15.40 -16.63
N THR A 128 7.48 -14.95 -17.87
CA THR A 128 7.44 -15.82 -19.06
C THR A 128 8.58 -16.83 -19.12
N LEU A 129 9.66 -16.62 -18.37
CA LEU A 129 10.69 -17.64 -18.18
C LEU A 129 10.15 -18.86 -17.41
N PHE A 130 8.94 -18.84 -16.85
CA PHE A 130 8.42 -19.94 -16.05
C PHE A 130 7.17 -20.61 -16.65
N GLU A 131 6.80 -20.31 -17.91
CA GLU A 131 5.64 -20.89 -18.61
C GLU A 131 5.60 -22.42 -18.59
N ASN A 132 6.76 -23.06 -18.71
CA ASN A 132 6.91 -24.51 -18.68
C ASN A 132 7.69 -24.98 -17.44
N ASP A 133 7.75 -24.15 -16.40
CA ASP A 133 8.44 -24.46 -15.13
C ASP A 133 7.59 -23.98 -13.93
N PRO A 134 6.46 -24.66 -13.63
CA PRO A 134 5.58 -24.27 -12.53
C PRO A 134 6.28 -24.31 -11.16
N VAL A 135 7.25 -25.22 -10.97
CA VAL A 135 8.08 -25.29 -9.76
C VAL A 135 8.95 -24.03 -9.64
N GLY A 136 9.56 -23.57 -10.74
CA GLY A 136 10.30 -22.31 -10.78
C GLY A 136 9.40 -21.10 -10.58
N LEU A 137 8.17 -21.11 -11.13
CA LEU A 137 7.17 -20.07 -10.90
C LEU A 137 6.85 -19.96 -9.41
N LYS A 138 6.59 -21.08 -8.72
CA LYS A 138 6.37 -21.12 -7.28
C LYS A 138 7.53 -20.48 -6.49
N LYS A 139 8.78 -20.82 -6.84
CA LYS A 139 9.96 -20.20 -6.19
C LYS A 139 10.01 -18.69 -6.41
N LEU A 140 9.63 -18.22 -7.60
CA LEU A 140 9.55 -16.80 -7.92
C LEU A 140 8.45 -16.11 -7.08
N THR A 141 7.24 -16.67 -7.03
CA THR A 141 6.10 -16.09 -6.28
C THR A 141 6.39 -16.05 -4.77
N GLU A 142 7.00 -17.12 -4.21
CA GLU A 142 7.47 -17.17 -2.83
C GLU A 142 8.54 -16.11 -2.53
N PHE A 143 9.50 -15.93 -3.44
CA PHE A 143 10.54 -14.91 -3.31
C PHE A 143 9.95 -13.48 -3.30
N MET A 144 8.98 -13.21 -4.18
CA MET A 144 8.28 -11.93 -4.24
C MET A 144 7.45 -11.70 -2.97
N LYS A 145 6.66 -12.69 -2.55
CA LYS A 145 5.86 -12.66 -1.32
C LYS A 145 6.72 -12.39 -0.09
N HIS A 146 7.86 -13.06 0.06
CA HIS A 146 8.81 -12.83 1.16
C HIS A 146 9.25 -11.37 1.22
N HIS A 147 9.62 -10.80 0.07
CA HIS A 147 10.15 -9.44 0.01
C HIS A 147 9.09 -8.34 0.12
N ALA A 148 7.89 -8.58 -0.38
CA ALA A 148 6.71 -7.74 -0.16
C ALA A 148 6.35 -7.67 1.33
N ASN A 149 6.24 -8.83 1.99
CA ASN A 149 5.96 -8.93 3.43
C ASN A 149 7.04 -8.25 4.28
N ALA A 150 8.31 -8.41 3.92
CA ALA A 150 9.42 -7.75 4.63
C ALA A 150 9.31 -6.22 4.64
N VAL A 151 8.80 -5.60 3.56
CA VAL A 151 8.59 -4.14 3.51
C VAL A 151 7.39 -3.72 4.35
N ARG A 152 6.25 -4.41 4.21
CA ARG A 152 5.05 -4.14 5.01
C ARG A 152 5.32 -4.24 6.51
N ASN A 153 6.08 -5.26 6.91
CA ASN A 153 6.51 -5.44 8.31
C ASN A 153 7.46 -4.32 8.75
N SER A 154 8.39 -3.91 7.88
CA SER A 154 9.28 -2.78 8.19
C SER A 154 8.51 -1.48 8.40
N ASP A 155 7.53 -1.17 7.54
CA ASP A 155 6.72 0.05 7.67
C ASP A 155 5.89 0.03 8.95
N THR A 156 5.25 -1.11 9.23
CA THR A 156 4.52 -1.35 10.48
C THR A 156 5.41 -1.10 11.70
N ASN A 157 6.62 -1.66 11.71
CA ASN A 157 7.54 -1.54 12.84
C ASN A 157 8.07 -0.11 13.02
N ASN A 158 8.32 0.61 11.92
CA ASN A 158 8.78 2.00 11.96
C ASN A 158 7.67 2.95 12.45
N LEU A 159 6.41 2.67 12.09
CA LEU A 159 5.25 3.42 12.57
C LEU A 159 4.91 3.14 14.03
N ARG A 160 5.18 1.91 14.51
CA ARG A 160 4.68 1.39 15.81
C ARG A 160 4.75 2.39 16.96
N TYR A 161 5.86 3.10 17.14
CA TYR A 161 6.01 4.08 18.23
C TYR A 161 5.92 5.53 17.78
N SER A 162 6.09 5.78 16.48
CA SER A 162 6.01 7.13 15.91
C SER A 162 4.58 7.67 15.94
N VAL A 163 3.58 6.78 15.86
CA VAL A 163 2.16 7.13 15.89
C VAL A 163 1.73 7.82 17.19
N TYR A 164 2.47 7.65 18.28
CA TYR A 164 2.20 8.34 19.55
C TYR A 164 2.38 9.85 19.42
N ALA A 165 3.39 10.27 18.66
CA ALA A 165 3.61 11.68 18.35
C ALA A 165 2.56 12.24 17.38
N TYR A 166 1.94 11.38 16.56
CA TYR A 166 0.94 11.79 15.57
C TYR A 166 -0.48 11.81 16.13
N ALA A 167 -0.75 11.02 17.17
CA ALA A 167 -2.04 10.97 17.87
C ALA A 167 -2.30 12.19 18.77
N GLY A 168 -1.25 12.96 19.05
CA GLY A 168 -1.32 14.10 19.94
C GLY A 168 -2.15 15.26 19.38
N ARG A 169 -3.05 15.81 20.19
CA ARG A 169 -3.81 17.03 19.86
C ARG A 169 -3.14 18.28 20.41
N ASN A 170 -3.14 19.37 19.64
CA ASN A 170 -2.66 20.69 20.07
C ASN A 170 -1.23 20.67 20.66
N GLY A 171 -0.36 19.79 20.16
CA GLY A 171 1.01 19.65 20.65
C GLY A 171 1.16 18.83 21.95
N THR A 172 0.08 18.23 22.45
CA THR A 172 0.12 17.31 23.59
C THR A 172 0.50 15.93 23.10
N LEU A 173 1.59 15.36 23.62
CA LEU A 173 1.93 13.96 23.32
C LEU A 173 0.93 13.03 24.01
N THR A 174 0.34 12.10 23.26
CA THR A 174 -0.38 10.99 23.87
C THR A 174 0.63 9.94 24.34
N ASP A 175 0.60 9.60 25.63
CA ASP A 175 1.39 8.50 26.17
C ASP A 175 0.58 7.20 26.20
N PHE A 176 0.74 6.38 25.15
CA PHE A 176 0.23 5.02 25.10
C PHE A 176 1.08 4.01 25.91
N GLY A 177 1.58 4.43 27.08
CA GLY A 177 2.46 3.63 27.96
C GLY A 177 3.93 3.55 27.52
N GLY A 178 4.38 4.45 26.64
CA GLY A 178 5.78 4.58 26.22
C GLY A 178 6.28 3.51 25.25
N LYS A 179 7.60 3.56 24.94
CA LYS A 179 8.26 2.66 23.96
C LYS A 179 8.26 1.18 24.34
N ASN A 180 7.96 0.85 25.60
CA ASN A 180 7.97 -0.51 26.12
C ASN A 180 6.56 -1.07 26.34
N ALA A 181 5.50 -0.28 26.12
CA ALA A 181 4.15 -0.78 26.24
C ALA A 181 3.85 -1.83 25.15
N SER A 182 3.13 -2.87 25.56
CA SER A 182 2.56 -3.85 24.62
C SER A 182 1.64 -3.15 23.63
N LYS A 183 1.64 -3.58 22.36
CA LYS A 183 0.66 -3.05 21.40
C LYS A 183 -0.78 -3.44 21.79
N SER A 184 -0.94 -4.52 22.57
CA SER A 184 -2.25 -5.05 22.98
C SER A 184 -3.10 -4.06 23.79
N ILE A 185 -2.51 -3.05 24.43
CA ILE A 185 -3.26 -2.04 25.18
C ILE A 185 -3.84 -0.93 24.29
N ARG A 186 -3.57 -0.94 22.98
CA ARG A 186 -4.11 0.06 22.02
C ARG A 186 -5.52 -0.33 21.55
N GLY A 187 -5.99 0.31 20.48
CA GLY A 187 -7.36 0.20 20.00
C GLY A 187 -8.30 0.75 21.05
N PHE A 188 -9.48 0.12 21.18
CA PHE A 188 -10.49 0.51 22.15
C PHE A 188 -10.07 0.30 23.61
N PHE A 189 -8.98 -0.43 23.89
CA PHE A 189 -8.42 -0.58 25.24
C PHE A 189 -7.63 0.63 25.75
N HIS A 190 -7.40 1.64 24.91
CA HIS A 190 -6.83 2.91 25.32
C HIS A 190 -7.61 4.07 24.71
N ARG A 191 -8.01 5.04 25.54
CA ARG A 191 -8.90 6.16 25.16
C ARG A 191 -8.50 6.83 23.85
N ASP A 192 -7.27 7.31 23.70
CA ASP A 192 -6.89 8.10 22.52
C ASP A 192 -6.79 7.29 21.22
N SER A 193 -6.28 6.05 21.26
CA SER A 193 -6.20 5.19 20.07
C SER A 193 -7.56 4.64 19.71
N GLY A 194 -8.38 4.36 20.72
CA GLY A 194 -9.77 3.98 20.55
C GLY A 194 -10.54 5.10 19.88
N ARG A 195 -10.36 6.33 20.34
CA ARG A 195 -11.01 7.51 19.78
C ARG A 195 -10.60 7.76 18.32
N LEU A 196 -9.31 7.61 17.99
CA LEU A 196 -8.83 7.75 16.61
C LEU A 196 -9.31 6.63 15.68
N ASN A 197 -9.59 5.43 16.21
CA ASN A 197 -10.19 4.32 15.45
C ASN A 197 -11.72 4.29 15.53
N CYS A 198 -12.33 5.14 16.34
CA CYS A 198 -13.78 5.23 16.48
C CYS A 198 -14.38 5.80 15.19
N PRO A 199 -15.47 5.21 14.66
CA PRO A 199 -16.24 5.81 13.57
C PRO A 199 -16.54 7.28 13.87
N MET A 200 -16.34 8.16 12.90
CA MET A 200 -16.45 9.60 13.16
C MET A 200 -17.84 10.00 13.70
N GLY A 201 -18.91 9.37 13.20
CA GLY A 201 -20.28 9.57 13.67
C GLY A 201 -20.54 9.11 15.12
N ASP A 202 -19.70 8.24 15.68
CA ASP A 202 -19.81 7.72 17.04
C ASP A 202 -18.95 8.47 18.05
N VAL A 203 -18.09 9.41 17.61
CA VAL A 203 -17.09 10.06 18.48
C VAL A 203 -17.73 10.76 19.67
N SER A 204 -18.93 11.34 19.51
CA SER A 204 -19.67 11.96 20.62
C SER A 204 -20.08 10.94 21.69
N GLU A 205 -20.60 9.76 21.29
CA GLU A 205 -20.93 8.67 22.22
C GLU A 205 -19.67 8.13 22.90
N PHE A 206 -18.58 7.98 22.13
CA PHE A 206 -17.29 7.55 22.65
C PHE A 206 -16.74 8.52 23.71
N ASP A 207 -16.81 9.83 23.46
CA ASP A 207 -16.29 10.85 24.37
C ASP A 207 -17.16 11.00 25.65
N GLU A 208 -18.46 10.67 25.58
CA GLU A 208 -19.36 10.64 26.73
C GLU A 208 -18.99 9.53 27.73
N ASP A 209 -18.80 8.30 27.26
CA ASP A 209 -18.40 7.16 28.10
C ASP A 209 -17.56 6.14 27.31
N TRP A 210 -16.25 6.37 27.30
CA TRP A 210 -15.30 5.49 26.61
C TRP A 210 -15.29 4.05 27.14
N GLU A 211 -15.43 3.86 28.46
CA GLU A 211 -15.37 2.52 29.05
C GLU A 211 -16.59 1.70 28.63
N ARG A 212 -17.77 2.32 28.63
CA ARG A 212 -18.99 1.71 28.09
C ARG A 212 -18.88 1.44 26.59
N TYR A 213 -18.37 2.40 25.80
CA TYR A 213 -18.21 2.21 24.37
C TYR A 213 -17.28 1.03 24.05
N ARG A 214 -16.10 0.97 24.71
CA ARG A 214 -15.18 -0.16 24.63
C ARG A 214 -15.88 -1.48 24.95
N ASP A 215 -16.63 -1.54 26.04
CA ASP A 215 -17.35 -2.74 26.46
C ASP A 215 -18.41 -3.19 25.44
N LEU A 216 -19.07 -2.26 24.75
CA LEU A 216 -20.02 -2.58 23.68
C LEU A 216 -19.33 -3.18 22.46
N VAL A 217 -18.17 -2.63 22.07
CA VAL A 217 -17.36 -3.14 20.96
C VAL A 217 -16.81 -4.51 21.28
N GLU A 218 -16.23 -4.71 22.47
CA GLU A 218 -15.64 -6.00 22.88
C GLU A 218 -16.68 -7.12 22.97
N LYS A 219 -17.91 -6.79 23.38
CA LYS A 219 -19.03 -7.76 23.45
C LYS A 219 -19.78 -7.91 22.13
N GLU A 220 -19.26 -7.34 21.03
CA GLU A 220 -19.87 -7.33 19.69
C GLU A 220 -21.32 -6.80 19.67
N LYS A 221 -21.68 -5.96 20.66
CA LYS A 221 -22.97 -5.26 20.70
C LYS A 221 -22.96 -4.00 19.85
N LYS A 222 -21.76 -3.50 19.54
CA LYS A 222 -21.52 -2.42 18.59
C LYS A 222 -20.47 -2.89 17.61
N ILE A 223 -20.90 -3.17 16.39
CA ILE A 223 -20.04 -3.65 15.30
C ILE A 223 -19.37 -2.43 14.68
N ILE A 224 -18.04 -2.50 14.55
CA ILE A 224 -17.22 -1.51 13.84
C ILE A 224 -16.49 -2.26 12.73
N ASP A 225 -16.89 -2.03 11.50
CA ASP A 225 -16.39 -2.70 10.30
C ASP A 225 -15.70 -1.70 9.35
N GLU A 226 -15.29 -2.20 8.19
CA GLU A 226 -14.58 -1.45 7.15
C GLU A 226 -15.38 -0.33 6.49
N ASP A 227 -16.71 -0.32 6.63
CA ASP A 227 -17.57 0.74 6.09
C ASP A 227 -17.64 1.93 7.03
N ASN A 228 -17.14 1.78 8.27
CA ASN A 228 -17.14 2.84 9.26
C ASN A 228 -15.81 3.63 9.22
N TRP A 229 -15.84 4.79 8.57
CA TRP A 229 -14.66 5.67 8.50
C TRP A 229 -14.22 6.17 9.88
N PRO A 230 -12.97 5.88 10.30
CA PRO A 230 -12.50 6.26 11.63
C PRO A 230 -12.16 7.74 11.71
N CYS A 231 -12.22 8.31 12.91
CA CYS A 231 -11.87 9.72 13.17
C CYS A 231 -10.49 10.11 12.59
N ASN A 232 -9.52 9.18 12.54
CA ASN A 232 -8.17 9.47 12.06
C ASN A 232 -8.05 9.84 10.56
N VAL A 233 -9.09 9.58 9.75
CA VAL A 233 -9.10 9.97 8.33
C VAL A 233 -9.78 11.32 8.08
N TYR A 234 -10.49 11.87 9.07
CA TYR A 234 -11.19 13.15 8.92
C TYR A 234 -10.35 14.35 9.37
N GLU A 235 -10.44 15.43 8.61
CA GLU A 235 -9.97 16.75 9.05
C GLU A 235 -10.81 17.25 10.24
N GLU A 236 -10.14 17.80 11.24
CA GLU A 236 -10.78 18.20 12.49
C GLU A 236 -11.81 19.32 12.25
N GLY A 237 -13.05 19.09 12.68
CA GLY A 237 -14.14 20.06 12.59
C GLY A 237 -14.85 20.12 11.25
N LEU A 238 -14.48 19.30 10.26
CA LEU A 238 -15.12 19.30 8.94
C LEU A 238 -16.14 18.18 8.72
N TYR A 239 -16.20 17.18 9.60
CA TYR A 239 -17.16 16.09 9.48
C TYR A 239 -18.61 16.60 9.48
N ASP A 240 -19.36 16.20 8.45
CA ASP A 240 -20.77 16.49 8.28
C ASP A 240 -21.53 15.17 8.07
N PRO A 241 -22.49 14.81 8.95
CA PRO A 241 -23.28 13.57 8.79
C PRO A 241 -24.15 13.57 7.52
N ASP A 242 -24.48 14.74 6.96
CA ASP A 242 -25.23 14.86 5.71
C ASP A 242 -24.30 14.90 4.48
N ASN A 243 -22.98 15.04 4.69
CA ASN A 243 -21.95 15.02 3.67
C ASN A 243 -20.66 14.34 4.18
N LEU A 244 -20.63 13.01 4.09
CA LEU A 244 -19.52 12.19 4.61
C LEU A 244 -18.17 12.47 3.93
N GLU A 245 -18.13 13.09 2.75
CA GLU A 245 -16.89 13.47 2.08
C GLU A 245 -16.22 14.71 2.71
N ALA A 246 -16.97 15.48 3.50
CA ALA A 246 -16.47 16.68 4.15
C ALA A 246 -15.31 16.35 5.11
N GLY A 247 -14.11 16.75 4.72
CA GLY A 247 -12.87 16.47 5.46
C GLY A 247 -12.37 15.03 5.37
N LEU A 248 -13.03 14.14 4.62
CA LEU A 248 -12.63 12.75 4.48
C LEU A 248 -11.25 12.63 3.80
N MET A 249 -10.44 11.68 4.28
CA MET A 249 -9.04 11.46 3.87
C MET A 249 -8.09 12.66 4.07
N ARG A 250 -8.48 13.69 4.84
CA ARG A 250 -7.64 14.87 5.14
C ARG A 250 -7.20 14.97 6.59
N GLY A 251 -7.44 13.93 7.40
CA GLY A 251 -7.01 13.90 8.78
C GLY A 251 -5.50 14.03 8.96
N ASP A 252 -5.07 14.83 9.95
CA ASP A 252 -3.66 15.04 10.26
C ASP A 252 -2.94 13.73 10.61
N PHE A 253 -3.62 12.82 11.30
CA PHE A 253 -3.04 11.53 11.67
C PHE A 253 -2.67 10.71 10.43
N VAL A 254 -3.62 10.52 9.50
CA VAL A 254 -3.37 9.74 8.29
C VAL A 254 -2.34 10.42 7.38
N MET A 255 -2.35 11.75 7.27
CA MET A 255 -1.31 12.51 6.56
C MET A 255 0.08 12.25 7.15
N ASN A 256 0.22 12.31 8.47
CA ASN A 256 1.49 12.05 9.16
C ASN A 256 1.97 10.60 8.96
N VAL A 257 1.05 9.61 8.94
CA VAL A 257 1.38 8.21 8.65
C VAL A 257 1.86 8.04 7.21
N ILE A 258 1.16 8.63 6.24
CA ILE A 258 1.53 8.59 4.82
C ILE A 258 2.92 9.24 4.63
N ARG A 259 3.15 10.44 5.18
CA ARG A 259 4.48 11.07 5.17
C ARG A 259 5.52 10.18 5.82
N HIS A 260 5.23 9.57 6.97
CA HIS A 260 6.18 8.66 7.62
C HIS A 260 6.62 7.53 6.69
N ILE A 261 5.68 6.90 5.97
CA ILE A 261 5.96 5.81 5.03
C ILE A 261 6.78 6.33 3.85
N TYR A 262 6.40 7.46 3.24
CA TYR A 262 6.97 7.90 1.96
C TYR A 262 8.17 8.84 2.07
N THR A 263 8.24 9.66 3.11
CA THR A 263 9.31 10.65 3.34
C THR A 263 10.18 10.33 4.55
N GLY A 264 9.71 9.45 5.44
CA GLY A 264 10.40 9.00 6.65
C GLY A 264 9.93 9.72 7.91
N GLY A 265 9.99 9.05 9.07
CA GLY A 265 9.43 9.57 10.32
C GLY A 265 9.97 10.90 10.83
N ARG A 266 11.19 11.30 10.42
CA ARG A 266 11.77 12.60 10.81
C ARG A 266 11.12 13.79 10.11
N THR A 267 10.49 13.58 8.95
CA THR A 267 9.84 14.63 8.17
C THR A 267 8.33 14.61 8.31
N ALA A 268 7.77 13.54 8.87
CA ALA A 268 6.32 13.33 8.98
C ALA A 268 5.57 14.50 9.64
N GLY A 269 6.03 14.94 10.82
CA GLY A 269 5.37 16.00 11.60
C GLY A 269 5.88 17.42 11.32
N LEU A 270 6.64 17.65 10.25
CA LEU A 270 7.11 19.00 9.91
C LEU A 270 6.07 19.70 9.01
N SER A 271 5.71 20.92 9.37
CA SER A 271 4.82 21.81 8.60
C SER A 271 5.49 22.44 7.37
N THR A 272 6.80 22.26 7.21
CA THR A 272 7.61 22.85 6.14
C THR A 272 8.52 21.82 5.47
N ASP A 273 8.69 21.97 4.16
CA ASP A 273 9.65 21.22 3.37
C ASP A 273 11.08 21.55 3.82
N GLY A 274 11.72 20.61 4.50
CA GLY A 274 13.15 20.67 4.84
C GLY A 274 13.89 19.45 4.29
N PRO A 275 15.12 19.60 3.73
CA PRO A 275 15.94 18.45 3.38
C PRO A 275 16.26 17.67 4.65
N SER A 276 15.76 16.43 4.73
CA SER A 276 16.10 15.53 5.82
C SER A 276 17.52 14.98 5.61
N LYS A 277 18.37 15.06 6.64
CA LYS A 277 19.68 14.38 6.64
C LYS A 277 19.44 12.86 6.76
N GLY A 278 19.54 12.13 5.65
CA GLY A 278 19.37 10.67 5.59
C GLY A 278 19.27 10.09 4.17
N LYS A 279 19.07 8.77 4.07
CA LYS A 279 18.64 8.13 2.80
C LYS A 279 17.31 8.77 2.36
N GLY A 280 17.16 9.07 1.07
CA GLY A 280 15.92 9.63 0.54
C GLY A 280 14.70 8.78 0.94
N GLY A 281 13.56 9.42 1.19
CA GLY A 281 12.30 8.71 1.43
C GLY A 281 11.94 7.79 0.27
N LYS A 282 11.01 6.84 0.50
CA LYS A 282 10.53 5.90 -0.53
C LYS A 282 10.09 6.60 -1.82
N GLY A 283 9.43 7.75 -1.73
CA GLY A 283 9.05 8.54 -2.91
C GLY A 283 10.26 8.92 -3.76
N LYS A 284 11.34 9.39 -3.12
CA LYS A 284 12.60 9.71 -3.80
C LYS A 284 13.36 8.48 -4.31
N ILE A 285 13.30 7.35 -3.60
CA ILE A 285 13.97 6.09 -4.01
C ILE A 285 13.32 5.52 -5.27
N HIS A 286 12.02 5.72 -5.43
CA HIS A 286 11.22 5.18 -6.53
C HIS A 286 10.79 6.24 -7.55
N SER A 287 11.42 7.43 -7.52
CA SER A 287 11.12 8.56 -8.41
C SER A 287 9.62 8.86 -8.53
N GLN A 288 8.89 8.74 -7.43
CA GLN A 288 7.47 9.07 -7.38
C GLN A 288 7.31 10.58 -7.26
N GLU A 289 6.79 11.19 -8.32
CA GLU A 289 6.50 12.62 -8.37
C GLU A 289 5.09 12.93 -7.86
N GLU A 290 4.18 11.96 -7.98
CA GLU A 290 2.76 12.07 -7.63
C GLU A 290 2.35 10.94 -6.68
N VAL A 291 1.35 11.22 -5.85
CA VAL A 291 0.70 10.23 -4.98
C VAL A 291 -0.42 9.55 -5.76
N THR A 292 -0.49 8.23 -5.68
CA THR A 292 -1.58 7.45 -6.29
C THR A 292 -2.65 7.05 -5.27
N PRO A 293 -3.87 6.68 -5.70
CA PRO A 293 -4.88 6.09 -4.82
C PRO A 293 -4.37 4.91 -3.99
N GLU A 294 -3.55 4.03 -4.58
CA GLU A 294 -2.99 2.88 -3.85
C GLU A 294 -2.05 3.29 -2.72
N MET A 295 -1.34 4.41 -2.89
CA MET A 295 -0.45 4.94 -1.85
C MET A 295 -1.23 5.51 -0.67
N ILE A 296 -2.34 6.19 -0.93
CA ILE A 296 -3.26 6.68 0.10
C ILE A 296 -3.89 5.50 0.83
N ALA A 297 -4.48 4.55 0.09
CA ALA A 297 -5.09 3.35 0.65
C ALA A 297 -4.11 2.52 1.50
N TYR A 298 -2.87 2.34 1.05
CA TYR A 298 -1.83 1.68 1.83
C TYR A 298 -1.56 2.42 3.15
N GLY A 299 -1.45 3.75 3.11
CA GLY A 299 -1.26 4.57 4.29
C GLY A 299 -2.43 4.54 5.28
N VAL A 300 -3.66 4.59 4.77
CA VAL A 300 -4.90 4.54 5.56
C VAL A 300 -5.03 3.20 6.30
N VAL A 301 -4.77 2.08 5.62
CA VAL A 301 -4.72 0.75 6.24
C VAL A 301 -3.66 0.69 7.33
N HIS A 302 -2.46 1.21 7.05
CA HIS A 302 -1.38 1.29 8.03
C HIS A 302 -1.70 2.19 9.22
N ALA A 303 -2.42 3.30 9.01
CA ALA A 303 -2.85 4.21 10.05
C ALA A 303 -3.75 3.48 11.05
N ARG A 304 -4.82 2.83 10.56
CA ARG A 304 -5.72 2.03 11.41
C ARG A 304 -4.99 0.88 12.09
N PHE A 305 -4.20 0.10 11.35
CA PHE A 305 -3.47 -1.03 11.93
C PHE A 305 -2.47 -0.58 13.01
N SER A 306 -1.86 0.60 12.87
CA SER A 306 -0.93 1.13 13.88
C SER A 306 -1.61 1.46 15.21
N LEU A 307 -2.88 1.82 15.16
CA LEU A 307 -3.73 2.16 16.31
C LEU A 307 -4.45 0.96 16.91
N SER A 308 -4.53 -0.19 16.21
CA SER A 308 -5.17 -1.40 16.73
C SER A 308 -4.33 -2.11 17.81
N SER A 309 -4.94 -3.06 18.52
CA SER A 309 -4.27 -3.91 19.52
C SER A 309 -3.52 -5.09 18.89
N GLN A 310 -3.65 -5.33 17.58
CA GLN A 310 -3.11 -6.50 16.88
C GLN A 310 -1.60 -6.44 16.71
N ASN A 311 -0.85 -7.46 17.16
CA ASN A 311 0.62 -7.47 17.04
C ASN A 311 1.13 -7.76 15.63
N SER A 312 0.33 -8.41 14.79
CA SER A 312 0.64 -8.76 13.42
C SER A 312 -0.61 -8.57 12.55
N TRP A 313 -0.40 -8.42 11.24
CA TRP A 313 -1.52 -8.41 10.30
C TRP A 313 -2.24 -9.76 10.38
N PRO A 314 -3.58 -9.77 10.45
CA PRO A 314 -4.33 -11.02 10.52
C PRO A 314 -4.14 -11.85 9.25
N MET A 315 -3.94 -13.16 9.38
CA MET A 315 -3.72 -14.05 8.24
C MET A 315 -4.92 -14.10 7.29
N ASN A 316 -6.13 -14.02 7.85
CA ASN A 316 -7.39 -14.00 7.11
C ASN A 316 -7.83 -12.58 6.69
N GLY A 317 -6.99 -11.56 6.90
CA GLY A 317 -7.32 -10.16 6.60
C GLY A 317 -8.28 -9.49 7.60
N LYS A 318 -8.77 -10.20 8.63
CA LYS A 318 -9.82 -9.69 9.54
C LYS A 318 -9.37 -9.49 10.98
N ASP A 319 -9.84 -8.42 11.61
CA ASP A 319 -9.64 -8.08 13.04
C ASP A 319 -11.02 -7.92 13.69
N GLY A 320 -11.54 -9.03 14.21
CA GLY A 320 -12.95 -9.12 14.60
C GLY A 320 -13.85 -9.01 13.37
N SER A 321 -14.79 -8.06 13.41
CA SER A 321 -15.68 -7.77 12.27
C SER A 321 -15.02 -6.92 11.18
N PHE A 322 -13.85 -6.34 11.43
CA PHE A 322 -13.21 -5.41 10.49
C PHE A 322 -12.36 -6.15 9.46
N ASP A 323 -12.65 -5.97 8.16
CA ASP A 323 -11.87 -6.54 7.07
C ASP A 323 -10.88 -5.51 6.47
N TYR A 324 -9.57 -5.75 6.64
CA TYR A 324 -8.53 -4.85 6.10
C TYR A 324 -8.42 -4.89 4.57
N VAL A 325 -8.80 -6.00 3.93
CA VAL A 325 -8.80 -6.12 2.46
C VAL A 325 -9.93 -5.29 1.90
N GLN A 326 -11.14 -5.43 2.46
CA GLN A 326 -12.28 -4.62 2.04
C GLN A 326 -12.08 -3.15 2.39
N TYR A 327 -11.51 -2.82 3.56
CA TYR A 327 -11.17 -1.44 3.89
C TYR A 327 -10.22 -0.80 2.87
N TYR A 328 -9.23 -1.54 2.37
CA TYR A 328 -8.36 -1.06 1.30
C TYR A 328 -9.12 -0.81 0.00
N ARG A 329 -10.07 -1.69 -0.36
CA ARG A 329 -10.94 -1.52 -1.52
C ARG A 329 -11.86 -0.31 -1.37
N ASN A 330 -12.53 -0.17 -0.23
CA ASN A 330 -13.39 0.99 0.09
C ASN A 330 -12.63 2.31 -0.10
N VAL A 331 -11.34 2.39 0.28
CA VAL A 331 -10.53 3.59 0.05
C VAL A 331 -10.23 3.79 -1.44
N LEU A 332 -10.00 2.73 -2.21
CA LEU A 332 -9.77 2.84 -3.65
C LEU A 332 -11.04 3.25 -4.40
N GLU A 333 -12.21 2.76 -3.98
CA GLU A 333 -13.51 3.10 -4.56
C GLU A 333 -13.82 4.60 -4.47
N LEU A 334 -13.27 5.30 -3.47
CA LEU A 334 -13.31 6.77 -3.40
C LEU A 334 -12.64 7.45 -4.60
N PHE A 335 -11.85 6.73 -5.40
CA PHE A 335 -11.13 7.24 -6.56
C PHE A 335 -11.59 6.57 -7.88
N ASP A 336 -12.75 5.91 -7.89
CA ASP A 336 -13.25 5.22 -9.09
C ASP A 336 -13.62 6.19 -10.23
N ASP A 337 -13.99 7.43 -9.91
CA ASP A 337 -14.15 8.51 -10.91
C ASP A 337 -12.91 9.42 -10.94
N PRO A 338 -11.97 9.19 -11.87
CA PRO A 338 -10.77 10.02 -12.00
C PRO A 338 -11.08 11.46 -12.45
N SER A 339 -12.29 11.73 -12.94
CA SER A 339 -12.72 13.07 -13.37
C SER A 339 -13.36 13.90 -12.26
N ASP A 340 -13.66 13.27 -11.12
CA ASP A 340 -14.23 13.93 -9.96
C ASP A 340 -13.25 15.01 -9.41
N PRO A 341 -13.70 16.28 -9.30
CA PRO A 341 -12.93 17.35 -8.67
C PRO A 341 -12.45 17.00 -7.25
N TRP A 342 -13.23 16.26 -6.47
CA TRP A 342 -12.83 15.86 -5.11
C TRP A 342 -11.60 14.93 -5.15
N CYS A 343 -11.63 13.92 -6.03
CA CYS A 343 -10.53 12.98 -6.24
C CYS A 343 -9.23 13.69 -6.67
N THR A 344 -9.34 14.55 -7.69
CA THR A 344 -8.19 15.26 -8.27
C THR A 344 -7.59 16.28 -7.29
N ASP A 345 -8.42 16.99 -6.51
CA ASP A 345 -7.96 17.89 -5.47
C ASP A 345 -7.27 17.13 -4.33
N LEU A 346 -7.82 15.99 -3.89
CA LEU A 346 -7.23 15.17 -2.84
C LEU A 346 -5.86 14.61 -3.24
N LEU A 347 -5.72 14.07 -4.45
CA LEU A 347 -4.44 13.58 -4.99
C LEU A 347 -3.41 14.72 -5.12
N SER A 348 -3.85 15.89 -5.59
CA SER A 348 -3.01 17.09 -5.68
C SER A 348 -2.55 17.58 -4.31
N TRP A 349 -3.44 17.57 -3.34
CA TRP A 349 -3.15 17.94 -1.95
C TRP A 349 -2.14 16.97 -1.33
N TYR A 350 -2.34 15.66 -1.46
CA TYR A 350 -1.37 14.67 -0.98
C TYR A 350 0.00 14.84 -1.66
N THR A 351 0.02 14.94 -2.99
CA THR A 351 1.26 15.14 -3.77
C THR A 351 2.03 16.36 -3.30
N LYS A 352 1.34 17.50 -3.10
CA LYS A 352 1.93 18.74 -2.57
C LYS A 352 2.48 18.56 -1.16
N ASN A 353 1.88 17.70 -0.33
CA ASN A 353 2.23 17.55 1.08
C ASN A 353 3.19 16.38 1.37
N THR A 354 3.44 15.48 0.41
CA THR A 354 4.31 14.30 0.60
C THR A 354 5.48 14.25 -0.40
N CYS A 355 5.30 14.69 -1.64
CA CYS A 355 6.30 14.55 -2.71
C CYS A 355 7.12 15.84 -2.95
N SER A 356 6.81 16.94 -2.27
CA SER A 356 7.40 18.27 -2.41
C SER A 356 8.89 18.42 -2.05
N GLN A 357 9.60 17.33 -1.70
CA GLN A 357 11.06 17.33 -1.57
C GLN A 357 11.80 17.66 -2.90
N THR A 358 11.10 17.75 -4.04
CA THR A 358 11.71 17.90 -5.38
C THR A 358 11.84 19.36 -5.87
N ARG A 359 11.49 20.39 -5.11
CA ARG A 359 11.61 21.80 -5.56
C ARG A 359 13.02 22.44 -5.42
N LEU A 360 14.08 21.64 -5.26
CA LEU A 360 15.48 22.13 -5.24
C LEU A 360 16.28 21.87 -6.53
N PHE A 361 15.76 21.07 -7.48
CA PHE A 361 16.51 20.79 -8.72
C PHE A 361 16.21 21.76 -9.87
N THR A 362 15.10 22.49 -9.85
CA THR A 362 14.79 23.49 -10.89
C THR A 362 15.70 24.73 -10.78
N LYS A 363 16.17 25.09 -9.58
CA LYS A 363 17.11 26.23 -9.41
C LYS A 363 18.54 25.90 -9.85
N ILE A 364 18.97 24.64 -9.82
CA ILE A 364 20.33 24.26 -10.22
C ILE A 364 20.45 24.16 -11.75
N LYS A 365 19.42 23.67 -12.46
CA LYS A 365 19.41 23.70 -13.95
C LYS A 365 19.37 25.14 -14.49
N ALA A 366 18.63 26.05 -13.86
CA ALA A 366 18.62 27.46 -14.23
C ALA A 366 19.97 28.17 -13.94
N PHE A 367 20.68 27.77 -12.89
CA PHE A 367 21.98 28.37 -12.53
C PHE A 367 23.14 27.84 -13.40
N ILE A 368 23.05 26.59 -13.88
CA ILE A 368 24.05 26.02 -14.80
C ILE A 368 23.86 26.57 -16.22
N HIS A 369 22.61 26.77 -16.67
CA HIS A 369 22.35 27.31 -18.01
C HIS A 369 22.74 28.79 -18.17
N CYS A 370 22.78 29.56 -17.08
CA CYS A 370 23.18 30.97 -17.08
C CYS A 370 24.72 31.19 -17.02
N LYS A 371 25.53 30.11 -16.88
CA LYS A 371 27.01 30.20 -16.81
C LYS A 371 27.75 29.52 -17.97
N THR A 372 27.03 28.96 -18.95
CA THR A 372 27.65 28.30 -20.12
C THR A 372 27.11 28.83 -21.44
N THR A 373 26.81 30.13 -21.51
CA THR A 373 26.73 30.86 -22.77
C THR A 373 27.76 32.01 -22.71
N PRO A 374 28.65 32.12 -23.71
CA PRO A 374 29.76 33.09 -23.72
C PRO A 374 29.30 34.54 -23.82
#